data_AF-A0A0C9TS36-F1
#
_entry.id   AF-A0A0C9TS36-F1
#
_cell.length_a   1.000
_cell.length_b   1.000
_cell.length_c   1.000
_cell.angle_alpha   90.00
_cell.angle_beta   90.00
_cell.angle_gamma   90.00
#
_symmetry.space_group_name_H-M   'P 1'
#
loop_
_entity.id
_entity.type
_entity.pdbx_description
1 polymer ?
#
loop_
_entity_poly.entity_id
_entity_poly.type
_entity_poly.pdbx_seq_one_letter_code
_entity_poly.pdbx_strand_id
1 'polypeptide(L)'
;MADCHLQWTLSGHKGLINTLSFSENSTYLTSGGLNCQGSFEWVWMEMVFDGAIEHVKTDEAQNVLAVTGMGRIAVYVIKADGTSSASYTKHLSLLIMPLIHIHPPLLEKRLPVLPIMAHFYEQGHCLMVSFLDAREFGNTAYHDASGTLLVWNLVDGIEIYQFISQPTVCVTFIRKIQLQWRRNYISQLCLDARGQIGVCGGDNGEVYTWNIELQAVQVVAHHSSQYTKHCIASGTSEPEDRHPYIKVWSSKIKQNTKHA
;
A
#
# COMPACT_ATOMS: atom_id res chain seq x y z
N MET A 1 -4.07 -15.43 -18.47
CA MET A 1 -4.41 -15.55 -17.04
C MET A 1 -3.12 -15.80 -16.29
N ALA A 2 -2.79 -14.96 -15.31
CA ALA A 2 -1.65 -15.16 -14.44
C ALA A 2 -1.99 -16.24 -13.39
N ASP A 3 -1.22 -17.32 -13.34
CA ASP A 3 -1.44 -18.38 -12.35
C ASP A 3 -0.87 -17.95 -11.00
N CYS A 4 -1.70 -17.84 -9.97
CA CYS A 4 -1.26 -17.55 -8.60
C CYS A 4 -1.35 -18.77 -7.69
N HIS A 5 -0.41 -18.89 -6.76
CA HIS A 5 -0.31 -20.00 -5.81
C HIS A 5 -0.14 -19.49 -4.40
N LEU A 6 -0.85 -20.08 -3.45
CA LEU A 6 -0.55 -19.86 -2.04
C LEU A 6 0.85 -20.43 -1.74
N GLN A 7 1.72 -19.62 -1.15
CA GLN A 7 3.07 -20.03 -0.74
C GLN A 7 3.13 -20.20 0.78
N TRP A 8 2.59 -19.23 1.52
CA TRP A 8 2.65 -19.20 2.97
C TRP A 8 1.33 -18.73 3.59
N THR A 9 1.05 -19.24 4.79
CA THR A 9 0.05 -18.69 5.71
C THR A 9 0.77 -18.31 6.99
N LEU A 10 0.81 -17.02 7.31
CA LEU A 10 1.46 -16.48 8.50
C LEU A 10 0.39 -16.21 9.56
N SER A 11 0.55 -16.82 10.73
CA SER A 11 -0.36 -16.67 11.88
C SER A 11 0.38 -16.06 13.06
N GLY A 12 -0.28 -15.24 13.88
CA GLY A 12 0.31 -14.72 15.12
C GLY A 12 -0.18 -13.33 15.51
N HIS A 13 -0.93 -12.68 14.63
CA HIS A 13 -1.74 -11.52 15.01
C HIS A 13 -2.83 -11.93 16.00
N LYS A 14 -3.01 -11.13 17.06
CA LYS A 14 -4.09 -11.33 18.04
C LYS A 14 -5.37 -10.55 17.70
N GLY A 15 -5.30 -9.65 16.73
CA GLY A 15 -6.41 -8.81 16.28
C GLY A 15 -6.26 -8.44 14.80
N LEU A 16 -7.25 -7.69 14.29
CA LEU A 16 -7.42 -7.46 12.86
C LEU A 16 -6.16 -6.92 12.21
N ILE A 17 -5.79 -7.47 11.06
CA ILE A 17 -4.69 -6.96 10.23
C ILE A 17 -5.27 -5.84 9.38
N ASN A 18 -4.80 -4.61 9.60
CA ASN A 18 -5.29 -3.42 8.93
C ASN A 18 -4.46 -3.04 7.70
N THR A 19 -3.16 -3.37 7.70
CA THR A 19 -2.25 -2.98 6.62
C THR A 19 -1.10 -3.96 6.48
N LEU A 20 -0.61 -4.11 5.24
CA LEU A 20 0.57 -4.88 4.89
C LEU A 20 1.48 -4.04 4.00
N SER A 21 2.80 -4.18 4.14
CA SER A 21 3.79 -3.59 3.25
C SER A 21 5.00 -4.50 3.10
N PHE A 22 5.39 -4.80 1.87
CA PHE A 22 6.69 -5.42 1.61
C PHE A 22 7.80 -4.38 1.77
N SER A 23 8.99 -4.83 2.16
CA SER A 23 10.21 -4.04 2.00
C SER A 23 10.60 -3.95 0.52
N GLU A 24 11.34 -2.90 0.14
CA GLU A 24 11.75 -2.67 -1.24
C GLU A 24 12.57 -3.84 -1.84
N ASN A 25 13.43 -4.45 -1.03
CA ASN A 25 14.20 -5.63 -1.42
C ASN A 25 13.38 -6.94 -1.44
N SER A 26 12.08 -6.88 -1.15
CA SER A 26 11.16 -8.03 -1.09
C SER A 26 11.53 -9.12 -0.08
N THR A 27 12.44 -8.81 0.86
CA THR A 27 12.90 -9.78 1.88
C THR A 27 11.98 -9.80 3.09
N TYR A 28 11.36 -8.68 3.42
CA TYR A 28 10.56 -8.50 4.63
C TYR A 28 9.13 -8.12 4.29
N LEU A 29 8.19 -8.53 5.15
CA LEU A 29 6.78 -8.15 5.09
C LEU A 29 6.41 -7.58 6.46
N THR A 30 6.01 -6.31 6.48
CA THR A 30 5.49 -5.64 7.67
C THR A 30 3.98 -5.69 7.68
N SER A 31 3.40 -5.86 8.87
CA SER A 31 1.95 -5.93 9.07
C SER A 31 1.54 -5.10 10.27
N GLY A 32 0.56 -4.21 10.10
CA GLY A 32 -0.04 -3.42 11.16
C GLY A 32 -1.46 -3.88 11.45
N GLY A 33 -1.88 -3.87 12.73
CA GLY A 33 -3.20 -4.35 13.13
C GLY A 33 -3.63 -3.92 14.53
N LEU A 34 -4.90 -4.16 14.86
CA LEU A 34 -5.44 -3.91 16.20
C LEU A 34 -4.86 -4.92 17.18
N ASN A 35 -4.43 -4.45 18.36
CA ASN A 35 -3.91 -5.30 19.44
C ASN A 35 -2.71 -6.19 19.04
N CYS A 36 -1.89 -5.77 18.09
CA CYS A 36 -0.68 -6.50 17.70
C CYS A 36 0.34 -6.54 18.85
N GLN A 37 0.24 -7.58 19.68
CA GLN A 37 1.31 -8.00 20.60
C GLN A 37 2.23 -9.07 19.98
N GLY A 38 2.06 -9.38 18.69
CA GLY A 38 2.85 -10.39 17.99
C GLY A 38 4.16 -9.84 17.45
N SER A 39 5.27 -10.44 17.86
CA SER A 39 6.60 -10.21 17.30
C SER A 39 6.83 -11.16 16.13
N PHE A 40 6.82 -10.64 14.91
CA PHE A 40 7.63 -11.20 13.82
C PHE A 40 8.73 -10.17 13.56
N GLU A 41 9.99 -10.61 13.53
CA GLU A 41 11.13 -9.79 13.09
C GLU A 41 10.72 -9.03 11.80
N TRP A 42 10.46 -7.71 11.75
CA TRP A 42 10.95 -6.56 12.51
C TRP A 42 9.94 -5.39 12.62
N VAL A 43 10.24 -4.48 13.57
CA VAL A 43 9.60 -3.21 14.00
C VAL A 43 8.27 -3.36 14.75
N TRP A 44 8.38 -3.36 16.08
CA TRP A 44 7.25 -3.17 17.00
C TRP A 44 6.72 -1.74 16.88
N MET A 45 5.45 -1.59 16.49
CA MET A 45 4.76 -0.30 16.50
C MET A 45 3.45 -0.44 17.24
N GLU A 46 3.34 0.26 18.37
CA GLU A 46 2.09 0.34 19.10
C GLU A 46 1.02 1.05 18.26
N MET A 47 -0.07 0.32 18.04
CA MET A 47 -1.41 0.81 17.69
C MET A 47 -1.52 1.68 16.42
N VAL A 48 -1.68 1.02 15.28
CA VAL A 48 -2.14 1.65 14.03
C VAL A 48 -3.63 1.31 13.85
N PHE A 49 -4.50 2.21 14.32
CA PHE A 49 -5.94 1.95 14.37
C PHE A 49 -6.59 1.88 12.98
N ASP A 50 -6.11 2.66 11.99
CA ASP A 50 -6.70 2.76 10.64
C ASP A 50 -5.68 3.29 9.59
N GLY A 51 -4.43 2.86 9.69
CA GLY A 51 -3.31 3.56 9.07
C GLY A 51 -2.62 2.84 7.92
N ALA A 52 -2.18 3.63 6.96
CA ALA A 52 -1.14 3.26 6.01
C ALA A 52 0.22 3.10 6.68
N ILE A 53 0.97 2.10 6.24
CA ILE A 53 2.41 2.02 6.46
C ILE A 53 3.07 2.11 5.09
N GLU A 54 4.00 3.04 4.94
CA GLU A 54 4.81 3.14 3.74
C GLU A 54 6.28 3.27 4.11
N HIS A 55 7.11 2.50 3.41
CA HIS A 55 8.54 2.43 3.62
C HIS A 55 9.28 2.88 2.37
N VAL A 56 10.19 3.83 2.52
CA VAL A 56 11.11 4.24 1.46
C VAL A 56 12.55 4.17 1.98
N LYS A 57 13.46 3.73 1.12
CA LYS A 57 14.89 3.88 1.35
C LYS A 57 15.34 5.15 0.66
N THR A 58 15.96 6.05 1.41
CA THR A 58 16.51 7.30 0.85
C THR A 58 17.94 7.09 0.37
N ASP A 59 18.42 8.00 -0.48
CA ASP A 59 19.78 8.02 -1.03
C ASP A 59 20.87 8.02 0.05
N GLU A 60 20.56 8.54 1.25
CA GLU A 60 21.47 8.54 2.40
C GLU A 60 21.52 7.20 3.16
N ALA A 61 20.98 6.13 2.57
CA ALA A 61 20.85 4.80 3.18
C ALA A 61 20.03 4.80 4.49
N GLN A 62 19.20 5.82 4.71
CA GLN A 62 18.23 5.83 5.80
C GLN A 62 16.94 5.15 5.33
N ASN A 63 16.38 4.30 6.17
CA ASN A 63 15.07 3.73 5.94
C ASN A 63 14.05 4.63 6.62
N VAL A 64 13.12 5.20 5.86
CA VAL A 64 12.10 6.09 6.38
C VAL A 64 10.76 5.38 6.31
N LEU A 65 10.00 5.46 7.41
CA LEU A 65 8.69 4.83 7.55
C LEU A 65 7.65 5.90 7.88
N ALA A 66 6.69 6.11 6.99
CA ALA A 66 5.52 6.94 7.25
C ALA A 66 4.38 6.06 7.76
N VAL A 67 3.78 6.47 8.88
CA VAL A 67 2.61 5.81 9.48
C VAL A 67 1.53 6.85 9.67
N THR A 68 0.35 6.59 9.12
CA THR A 68 -0.85 7.39 9.38
C THR A 68 -1.68 6.71 10.47
N GLY A 69 -2.41 7.46 11.30
CA GLY A 69 -3.27 6.88 12.32
C GLY A 69 -3.72 7.88 13.38
N MET A 70 -4.95 7.72 13.89
CA MET A 70 -5.54 8.60 14.92
C MET A 70 -5.47 10.10 14.58
N GLY A 71 -5.67 10.46 13.31
CA GLY A 71 -5.60 11.85 12.87
C GLY A 71 -4.18 12.41 12.71
N ARG A 72 -3.15 11.56 12.77
CA ARG A 72 -1.74 11.98 12.75
C ARG A 72 -0.94 11.24 11.70
N ILE A 73 0.20 11.81 11.36
CA ILE A 73 1.24 11.20 10.54
C ILE A 73 2.52 11.19 11.37
N ALA A 74 3.09 10.02 11.55
CA ALA A 74 4.38 9.83 12.19
C ALA A 74 5.38 9.36 11.14
N VAL A 75 6.54 10.00 11.08
CA VAL A 75 7.65 9.61 10.21
C VAL A 75 8.77 9.09 11.10
N TYR A 76 9.20 7.85 10.89
CA TYR A 76 10.27 7.21 11.63
C TYR A 76 11.51 7.08 10.74
N VAL A 77 12.68 7.37 11.31
CA VAL A 77 13.97 7.02 10.68
C VAL A 77 14.47 5.75 11.33
N ILE A 78 14.55 4.69 10.55
CA ILE A 78 15.02 3.37 10.94
C ILE A 78 16.50 3.28 10.58
N LYS A 79 17.35 3.24 11.61
CA LYS A 79 18.79 3.02 11.47
C LYS A 79 19.09 1.55 11.72
N ALA A 80 19.83 0.93 10.80
CA ALA A 80 20.39 -0.40 11.03
C ALA A 80 21.66 -0.21 11.87
N ASP A 81 21.67 -0.76 13.09
CA ASP A 81 22.86 -0.73 13.91
C ASP A 81 23.82 -1.76 13.32
N GLY A 82 24.89 -1.30 12.66
CA GLY A 82 25.85 -2.13 11.92
C GLY A 82 26.62 -3.17 12.74
N THR A 83 26.23 -3.42 13.99
CA THR A 83 26.91 -4.27 14.96
C THR A 83 26.21 -5.62 15.20
N SER A 84 24.97 -5.83 14.73
CA SER A 84 24.35 -7.15 14.69
C SER A 84 23.13 -7.15 13.76
N SER A 85 22.89 -8.25 13.05
CA SER A 85 21.75 -8.41 12.12
C SER A 85 20.36 -8.39 12.77
N ALA A 86 20.28 -8.07 14.06
CA ALA A 86 19.07 -8.19 14.85
C ALA A 86 18.92 -7.08 15.91
N SER A 87 19.37 -5.86 15.65
CA SER A 87 19.01 -4.72 16.48
C SER A 87 18.76 -3.49 15.63
N TYR A 88 17.54 -2.96 15.71
CA TYR A 88 17.17 -1.69 15.10
C TYR A 88 16.85 -0.71 16.23
N THR A 89 17.69 0.31 16.41
CA THR A 89 17.38 1.39 17.34
C THR A 89 16.36 2.33 16.70
N LYS A 90 15.18 2.42 17.30
CA LYS A 90 14.11 3.33 16.88
C LYS A 90 14.40 4.73 17.40
N HIS A 91 14.87 5.62 16.53
CA HIS A 91 14.87 7.04 16.82
C HIS A 91 13.58 7.68 16.29
N LEU A 92 12.73 8.11 17.22
CA LEU A 92 11.58 8.94 16.88
C LEU A 92 12.07 10.39 16.71
N SER A 93 12.18 10.82 15.46
CA SER A 93 12.39 12.22 15.12
C SER A 93 11.05 12.78 14.66
N LEU A 94 10.51 13.78 15.38
CA LEU A 94 9.34 14.50 14.92
C LEU A 94 9.77 15.40 13.75
N LEU A 95 9.43 15.02 12.52
CA LEU A 95 9.67 15.83 11.34
C LEU A 95 8.48 16.77 11.13
N ILE A 96 8.72 18.08 11.19
CA ILE A 96 7.74 19.09 10.75
C ILE A 96 7.93 19.26 9.25
N MET A 97 6.99 18.76 8.44
CA MET A 97 7.02 18.93 7.00
C MET A 97 6.23 20.16 6.57
N PRO A 98 6.79 21.06 5.76
CA PRO A 98 6.03 22.17 5.20
C PRO A 98 5.01 21.62 4.19
N LEU A 99 3.80 22.17 4.22
CA LEU A 99 2.78 21.86 3.22
C LEU A 99 3.13 22.55 1.90
N ILE A 100 3.44 21.77 0.86
CA ILE A 100 3.88 22.29 -0.44
C ILE A 100 2.68 22.49 -1.39
N HIS A 101 1.72 21.57 -1.38
CA HIS A 101 0.60 21.58 -2.31
C HIS A 101 -0.66 20.95 -1.68
N ILE A 102 -1.83 21.47 -2.05
CA ILE A 102 -3.13 20.84 -1.74
C ILE A 102 -3.93 20.77 -3.03
N HIS A 103 -4.44 19.58 -3.34
CA HIS A 103 -5.29 19.34 -4.49
C HIS A 103 -6.57 18.59 -4.07
N PRO A 104 -7.77 19.10 -4.43
CA PRO A 104 -8.03 20.42 -5.00
C PRO A 104 -7.70 21.55 -3.99
N PRO A 105 -7.43 22.79 -4.44
CA PRO A 105 -7.22 23.92 -3.52
C PRO A 105 -8.38 24.03 -2.54
N LEU A 106 -8.09 24.21 -1.24
CA LEU A 106 -9.11 24.38 -0.21
C LEU A 106 -9.95 25.63 -0.50
N LEU A 107 -11.13 25.44 -1.10
CA LEU A 107 -12.11 26.50 -1.37
C LEU A 107 -12.74 27.04 -0.07
N GLU A 108 -12.73 26.26 1.01
CA GLU A 108 -13.19 26.66 2.34
C GLU A 108 -12.12 26.35 3.41
N LYS A 109 -12.15 27.07 4.55
CA LYS A 109 -11.31 26.82 5.75
C LYS A 109 -11.61 25.50 6.46
N ARG A 110 -12.07 24.46 5.76
CA ARG A 110 -12.25 23.15 6.38
C ARG A 110 -10.88 22.48 6.46
N LEU A 111 -10.43 22.24 7.69
CA LEU A 111 -9.27 21.42 7.92
C LEU A 111 -9.61 19.98 7.51
N PRO A 112 -8.73 19.30 6.76
CA PRO A 112 -8.94 17.89 6.46
C PRO A 112 -9.06 17.09 7.76
N VAL A 113 -10.00 16.16 7.79
CA VAL A 113 -10.46 15.56 9.05
C VAL A 113 -9.50 14.48 9.53
N LEU A 114 -9.07 13.58 8.64
CA LEU A 114 -8.22 12.43 9.00
C LEU A 114 -7.29 12.05 7.83
N PRO A 115 -5.95 12.03 8.00
CA PRO A 115 -5.06 11.41 7.01
C PRO A 115 -5.32 9.90 6.99
N ILE A 116 -5.47 9.35 5.79
CA ILE A 116 -5.74 7.92 5.57
C ILE A 116 -4.58 7.18 4.93
N MET A 117 -3.83 7.87 4.08
CA MET A 117 -2.74 7.29 3.31
C MET A 117 -1.61 8.30 3.17
N ALA A 118 -0.39 7.80 3.13
CA ALA A 118 0.78 8.58 2.78
C ALA A 118 1.55 7.81 1.69
N HIS A 119 2.12 8.57 0.76
CA HIS A 119 2.91 8.10 -0.37
C HIS A 119 4.18 8.96 -0.51
N PHE A 120 5.35 8.35 -0.51
CA PHE A 120 6.62 9.00 -0.82
C PHE A 120 6.73 9.14 -2.34
N TYR A 121 7.20 10.31 -2.77
CA TYR A 121 7.47 10.57 -4.18
C TYR A 121 8.74 11.41 -4.34
N GLU A 122 9.24 11.52 -5.57
CA GLU A 122 10.56 12.10 -5.87
C GLU A 122 11.64 11.41 -5.04
N GLN A 123 11.77 10.08 -5.17
CA GLN A 123 12.81 9.30 -4.48
C GLN A 123 12.77 9.43 -2.94
N GLY A 124 11.59 9.71 -2.39
CA GLY A 124 11.39 9.87 -0.94
C GLY A 124 11.69 11.27 -0.41
N HIS A 125 11.96 12.25 -1.27
CA HIS A 125 12.15 13.64 -0.86
C HIS A 125 10.85 14.34 -0.50
N CYS A 126 9.73 13.89 -1.06
CA CYS A 126 8.43 14.48 -0.81
C CYS A 126 7.45 13.44 -0.27
N LEU A 127 6.51 13.91 0.57
CA LEU A 127 5.43 13.09 1.10
C LEU A 127 4.08 13.62 0.60
N MET A 128 3.38 12.79 -0.15
CA MET A 128 1.98 12.99 -0.50
C MET A 128 1.11 12.37 0.58
N VAL A 129 0.06 13.07 1.00
CA VAL A 129 -0.88 12.58 2.01
C VAL A 129 -2.29 12.67 1.47
N SER A 130 -3.01 11.55 1.47
CA SER A 130 -4.44 11.52 1.20
C SER A 130 -5.20 11.67 2.51
N PHE A 131 -6.22 12.53 2.49
CA PHE A 131 -7.08 12.77 3.64
C PHE A 131 -8.49 12.29 3.34
N LEU A 132 -9.13 11.68 4.33
CA LEU A 132 -10.57 11.47 4.34
C LEU A 132 -11.23 12.81 4.58
N ASP A 133 -11.78 13.38 3.52
CA ASP A 133 -12.82 14.41 3.63
C ASP A 133 -14.18 13.69 3.66
N ALA A 134 -15.24 14.38 4.13
CA ALA A 134 -16.60 13.85 4.28
C ALA A 134 -17.23 13.28 2.99
N ARG A 135 -16.50 13.32 1.87
CA ARG A 135 -16.81 12.71 0.59
C ARG A 135 -15.79 11.60 0.32
N GLU A 136 -16.03 10.46 0.95
CA GLU A 136 -15.75 9.10 0.45
C GLU A 136 -14.48 8.89 -0.43
N PHE A 137 -13.31 9.39 -0.03
CA PHE A 137 -12.05 8.89 -0.61
C PHE A 137 -11.59 7.66 0.15
N GLY A 138 -11.38 6.57 -0.60
CA GLY A 138 -10.85 5.33 -0.08
C GLY A 138 -9.33 5.30 -0.07
N ASN A 139 -8.79 4.08 -0.13
CA ASN A 139 -7.36 3.86 -0.17
C ASN A 139 -6.73 4.45 -1.45
N THR A 140 -5.41 4.66 -1.43
CA THR A 140 -4.66 5.17 -2.57
C THR A 140 -3.37 4.37 -2.75
N ALA A 141 -2.88 4.26 -3.99
CA ALA A 141 -1.58 3.65 -4.29
C ALA A 141 -0.83 4.49 -5.30
N TYR A 142 0.42 4.83 -5.00
CA TYR A 142 1.25 5.66 -5.86
C TYR A 142 2.46 4.88 -6.39
N HIS A 143 2.85 5.15 -7.62
CA HIS A 143 4.06 4.60 -8.23
C HIS A 143 4.93 5.73 -8.77
N ASP A 144 6.06 5.97 -8.10
CA ASP A 144 6.91 7.14 -8.32
C ASP A 144 7.47 7.21 -9.74
N ALA A 145 8.00 6.10 -10.25
CA ALA A 145 8.66 6.07 -11.56
C ALA A 145 7.70 6.40 -12.72
N SER A 146 6.42 6.03 -12.60
CA SER A 146 5.42 6.37 -13.62
C SER A 146 4.61 7.60 -13.26
N GLY A 147 4.73 8.16 -12.04
CA GLY A 147 3.84 9.19 -11.51
C GLY A 147 2.38 8.77 -11.43
N THR A 148 2.06 7.47 -11.41
CA THR A 148 0.66 7.01 -11.44
C THR A 148 0.10 6.95 -10.02
N LEU A 149 -1.05 7.57 -9.79
CA LEU A 149 -1.82 7.48 -8.55
C LEU A 149 -3.14 6.74 -8.82
N LEU A 150 -3.37 5.66 -8.10
CA LEU A 150 -4.67 5.01 -8.01
C LEU A 150 -5.42 5.52 -6.79
N VAL A 151 -6.71 5.80 -6.98
CA VAL A 151 -7.62 6.25 -5.92
C VAL A 151 -8.85 5.35 -5.92
N TRP A 152 -9.12 4.68 -4.81
CA TRP A 152 -10.39 4.00 -4.61
C TRP A 152 -11.45 5.05 -4.32
N ASN A 153 -12.45 5.18 -5.18
CA ASN A 153 -13.43 6.26 -5.04
C ASN A 153 -14.60 5.92 -4.11
N LEU A 154 -14.58 4.75 -3.45
CA LEU A 154 -15.62 4.23 -2.54
C LEU A 154 -17.05 4.17 -3.11
N VAL A 155 -17.24 4.40 -4.42
CA VAL A 155 -18.55 4.40 -5.05
C VAL A 155 -18.69 3.19 -5.97
N ASP A 156 -17.82 3.08 -6.97
CA ASP A 156 -18.00 2.16 -8.09
C ASP A 156 -16.69 1.78 -8.79
N GLY A 157 -15.54 2.17 -8.25
CA GLY A 157 -14.29 1.83 -8.91
C GLY A 157 -13.03 2.56 -8.46
N ILE A 158 -12.02 2.41 -9.31
CA ILE A 158 -10.70 2.98 -9.14
C ILE A 158 -10.52 4.08 -10.15
N GLU A 159 -10.17 5.26 -9.68
CA GLU A 159 -9.76 6.38 -10.50
C GLU A 159 -8.24 6.36 -10.64
N ILE A 160 -7.78 6.64 -11.84
CA ILE A 160 -6.37 6.66 -12.20
C ILE A 160 -6.00 8.09 -12.52
N TYR A 161 -5.01 8.59 -11.80
CA TYR A 161 -4.44 9.90 -11.96
C TYR A 161 -2.98 9.80 -12.36
N GLN A 162 -2.49 10.84 -13.02
CA GLN A 162 -1.10 11.03 -13.39
C GLN A 162 -0.57 12.28 -12.70
N PHE A 163 0.45 12.10 -11.88
CA PHE A 163 1.27 13.17 -11.33
C PHE A 163 2.30 13.58 -12.37
N ILE A 164 2.34 14.88 -12.64
CA ILE A 164 3.33 15.51 -13.51
C ILE A 164 4.06 16.54 -12.65
N SER A 165 5.36 16.36 -12.45
CA SER A 165 6.13 17.12 -11.47
C SER A 165 6.63 18.48 -11.97
N GLN A 166 6.41 18.88 -13.22
CA GLN A 166 7.01 20.12 -13.76
C GLN A 166 6.09 20.96 -14.66
N PRO A 167 6.17 22.30 -14.57
CA PRO A 167 6.91 23.13 -13.58
C PRO A 167 6.21 23.24 -12.22
N THR A 168 4.98 22.75 -12.12
CA THR A 168 4.16 22.70 -10.90
C THR A 168 3.55 21.32 -10.82
N VAL A 169 3.53 20.72 -9.63
CA VAL A 169 2.86 19.45 -9.40
C VAL A 169 1.41 19.57 -9.87
N CYS A 170 1.06 18.79 -10.90
CA CYS A 170 -0.28 18.72 -11.44
C CYS A 170 -0.76 17.27 -11.38
N VAL A 171 -2.00 17.09 -10.93
CA VAL A 171 -2.66 15.79 -10.88
C VAL A 171 -3.70 15.76 -11.98
N THR A 172 -3.49 14.92 -12.99
CA THR A 172 -4.38 14.81 -14.15
C THR A 172 -5.18 13.53 -14.05
N PHE A 173 -6.51 13.63 -14.08
CA PHE A 173 -7.37 12.45 -14.22
C PHE A 173 -7.15 11.80 -15.59
N ILE A 174 -6.80 10.52 -15.59
CA ILE A 174 -6.58 9.75 -16.81
C ILE A 174 -7.85 8.99 -17.18
N ARG A 175 -8.35 8.16 -16.25
CA ARG A 175 -9.52 7.31 -16.49
C ARG A 175 -10.04 6.68 -15.21
N LYS A 176 -11.16 5.98 -15.34
CA LYS A 176 -11.81 5.21 -14.28
C LYS A 176 -11.95 3.74 -14.69
N ILE A 177 -11.68 2.84 -13.75
CA ILE A 177 -11.96 1.41 -13.87
C ILE A 177 -13.17 1.13 -12.99
N GLN A 178 -14.31 0.80 -13.60
CA GLN A 178 -15.50 0.42 -12.87
C GLN A 178 -15.36 -1.02 -12.37
N LEU A 179 -15.59 -1.22 -11.07
CA LEU A 179 -15.60 -2.54 -10.45
C LEU A 179 -17.01 -2.81 -9.89
N GLN A 180 -17.52 -4.02 -10.14
CA GLN A 180 -18.82 -4.44 -9.59
C GLN A 180 -18.63 -5.01 -8.19
N TRP A 181 -18.59 -4.14 -7.19
CA TRP A 181 -18.49 -4.56 -5.79
C TRP A 181 -19.86 -4.66 -5.13
N ARG A 182 -20.00 -5.61 -4.20
CA ARG A 182 -21.24 -5.80 -3.45
C ARG A 182 -21.32 -4.85 -2.26
N ARG A 183 -20.18 -4.52 -1.64
CA ARG A 183 -20.09 -3.60 -0.51
C ARG A 183 -18.87 -2.70 -0.68
N ASN A 184 -19.01 -1.43 -0.28
CA ASN A 184 -17.95 -0.42 -0.32
C ASN A 184 -17.04 -0.52 0.91
N TYR A 185 -16.43 -1.69 1.13
CA TYR A 185 -15.38 -1.79 2.13
C TYR A 185 -14.06 -1.27 1.57
N ILE A 186 -13.30 -0.62 2.43
CA ILE A 186 -11.99 -0.06 2.09
C ILE A 186 -11.04 -1.24 1.86
N SER A 187 -10.64 -1.45 0.61
CA SER A 187 -9.57 -2.37 0.26
C SER A 187 -8.25 -1.61 0.10
N GLN A 188 -7.15 -2.17 0.59
CA GLN A 188 -5.83 -1.63 0.27
C GLN A 188 -5.59 -1.70 -1.24
N LEU A 189 -5.17 -0.58 -1.83
CA LEU A 189 -4.68 -0.54 -3.20
C LEU A 189 -3.17 -0.71 -3.20
N CYS A 190 -2.64 -1.38 -4.20
CA CYS A 190 -1.20 -1.50 -4.43
C CYS A 190 -0.91 -1.52 -5.92
N LEU A 191 0.26 -1.01 -6.28
CA LEU A 191 0.83 -1.09 -7.62
C LEU A 191 1.98 -2.08 -7.61
N ASP A 192 2.16 -2.83 -8.70
CA ASP A 192 3.36 -3.63 -8.87
C ASP A 192 4.61 -2.75 -9.05
N ALA A 193 5.79 -3.35 -8.97
CA ALA A 193 7.07 -2.64 -9.07
C ALA A 193 7.31 -1.93 -10.41
N ARG A 194 6.42 -2.11 -11.40
CA ARG A 194 6.48 -1.46 -12.71
C ARG A 194 5.36 -0.42 -12.89
N GLY A 195 4.43 -0.31 -11.95
CA GLY A 195 3.24 0.54 -12.06
C GLY A 195 2.31 0.13 -13.20
N GLN A 196 2.37 -1.14 -13.64
CA GLN A 196 1.58 -1.68 -14.76
C GLN A 196 0.39 -2.49 -14.29
N ILE A 197 0.49 -3.08 -13.10
CA ILE A 197 -0.56 -3.91 -12.51
C ILE A 197 -1.04 -3.26 -11.22
N GLY A 198 -2.33 -2.98 -11.15
CA GLY A 198 -3.00 -2.61 -9.91
C GLY A 198 -3.54 -3.85 -9.22
N VAL A 199 -3.47 -3.86 -7.89
CA VAL A 199 -3.97 -4.93 -7.02
C VAL A 199 -4.85 -4.34 -5.94
N CYS A 200 -6.00 -4.95 -5.66
CA CYS A 200 -6.81 -4.65 -4.48
C CYS A 200 -7.44 -5.90 -3.89
N GLY A 201 -7.72 -5.86 -2.59
CA GLY A 201 -8.58 -6.84 -1.93
C GLY A 201 -10.06 -6.59 -2.23
N GLY A 202 -10.88 -7.62 -2.16
CA GLY A 202 -12.34 -7.54 -2.16
C GLY A 202 -12.92 -7.73 -0.75
N ASP A 203 -14.20 -7.42 -0.60
CA ASP A 203 -14.97 -7.59 0.66
C ASP A 203 -15.27 -9.06 1.02
N ASN A 204 -15.05 -9.96 0.07
CA ASN A 204 -15.25 -11.41 0.18
C ASN A 204 -13.92 -12.19 0.24
N GLY A 205 -12.80 -11.51 0.49
CA GLY A 205 -11.48 -12.13 0.53
C GLY A 205 -10.87 -12.46 -0.84
N GLU A 206 -11.53 -12.04 -1.93
CA GLU A 206 -10.94 -12.11 -3.27
C GLU A 206 -9.82 -11.07 -3.43
N VAL A 207 -8.92 -11.33 -4.37
CA VAL A 207 -7.90 -10.36 -4.80
C VAL A 207 -8.11 -10.08 -6.27
N TYR A 208 -8.33 -8.80 -6.58
CA TYR A 208 -8.47 -8.29 -7.93
C TYR A 208 -7.11 -7.78 -8.38
N THR A 209 -6.73 -8.16 -9.60
CA THR A 209 -5.58 -7.61 -10.29
C THR A 209 -6.04 -7.07 -11.63
N TRP A 210 -5.47 -5.97 -12.09
CA TRP A 210 -5.78 -5.47 -13.42
C TRP A 210 -4.58 -4.81 -14.07
N ASN A 211 -4.54 -4.88 -15.40
CA ASN A 211 -3.58 -4.13 -16.16
C ASN A 211 -4.04 -2.66 -16.30
N ILE A 212 -3.19 -1.74 -15.88
CA ILE A 212 -3.46 -0.30 -15.79
C ILE A 212 -3.63 0.35 -17.14
N GLU A 213 -3.19 -0.27 -18.23
CA GLU A 213 -3.40 0.18 -19.61
C GLU A 213 -4.57 -0.56 -20.26
N LEU A 214 -4.67 -1.87 -20.08
CA LEU A 214 -5.57 -2.75 -20.84
C LEU A 214 -6.95 -2.98 -20.20
N GLN A 215 -7.17 -2.54 -18.95
CA GLN A 215 -8.42 -2.74 -18.19
C GLN A 215 -8.83 -4.21 -17.96
N ALA A 216 -7.98 -5.17 -18.32
CA ALA A 216 -8.27 -6.58 -18.08
C ALA A 216 -8.22 -6.84 -16.57
N VAL A 217 -9.39 -7.09 -15.97
CA VAL A 217 -9.52 -7.50 -14.57
C VAL A 217 -9.39 -9.01 -14.48
N GLN A 218 -8.46 -9.46 -13.66
CA GLN A 218 -8.29 -10.85 -13.30
C GLN A 218 -8.57 -11.01 -11.80
N VAL A 219 -9.55 -11.85 -11.48
CA VAL A 219 -9.73 -12.38 -10.13
C VAL A 219 -8.74 -13.51 -9.94
N VAL A 220 -7.92 -13.40 -8.91
CA VAL A 220 -6.93 -14.42 -8.59
C VAL A 220 -7.62 -15.58 -7.87
N ALA A 221 -7.79 -16.70 -8.59
CA ALA A 221 -8.22 -17.99 -8.05
C ALA A 221 -7.14 -19.07 -8.28
N HIS A 222 -7.03 -19.98 -7.32
CA HIS A 222 -5.90 -20.88 -7.05
C HIS A 222 -5.60 -21.93 -8.15
N HIS A 223 -4.45 -21.89 -8.87
CA HIS A 223 -3.93 -23.01 -9.71
C HIS A 223 -2.43 -22.88 -10.06
N SER A 224 -1.71 -23.99 -10.36
CA SER A 224 -0.27 -24.38 -10.14
C SER A 224 0.83 -24.15 -11.26
N SER A 225 2.12 -24.12 -10.85
CA SER A 225 3.45 -24.52 -11.45
C SER A 225 4.48 -23.55 -12.11
N GLN A 226 5.55 -23.20 -11.36
CA GLN A 226 6.95 -22.78 -11.71
C GLN A 226 7.24 -21.71 -12.80
N TYR A 227 7.75 -20.53 -12.40
CA TYR A 227 8.70 -19.55 -13.04
C TYR A 227 8.75 -18.29 -12.13
N THR A 228 9.46 -17.20 -12.51
CA THR A 228 9.72 -15.98 -11.69
C THR A 228 8.50 -15.48 -10.91
N LYS A 229 8.63 -15.38 -9.58
CA LYS A 229 7.52 -15.23 -8.64
C LYS A 229 7.28 -13.76 -8.30
N HIS A 230 6.11 -13.24 -8.68
CA HIS A 230 5.58 -12.00 -8.10
C HIS A 230 4.81 -12.36 -6.84
N CYS A 231 5.14 -11.78 -5.68
CA CYS A 231 4.41 -12.08 -4.45
C CYS A 231 3.29 -11.08 -4.19
N ILE A 232 2.14 -11.58 -3.72
CA ILE A 232 1.01 -10.77 -3.23
C ILE A 232 0.77 -11.21 -1.79
N ALA A 233 0.68 -10.29 -0.84
CA ALA A 233 0.26 -10.60 0.51
C ALA A 233 -1.14 -10.01 0.77
N SER A 234 -2.01 -10.80 1.38
CA SER A 234 -3.35 -10.39 1.77
C SER A 234 -3.59 -10.76 3.23
N GLY A 235 -3.95 -9.77 4.05
CA GLY A 235 -4.40 -9.98 5.42
C GLY A 235 -5.90 -10.24 5.41
N THR A 236 -6.35 -11.23 6.16
CA THR A 236 -7.77 -11.44 6.37
C THR A 236 -8.05 -11.74 7.83
N SER A 237 -9.24 -11.32 8.25
CA SER A 237 -9.83 -11.62 9.54
C SER A 237 -11.23 -12.14 9.25
N GLU A 238 -11.37 -13.45 9.11
CA GLU A 238 -12.68 -14.04 8.95
C GLU A 238 -13.49 -13.79 10.23
N PRO A 239 -14.77 -13.39 10.14
CA PRO A 239 -15.58 -13.09 11.32
C PRO A 239 -15.74 -14.30 12.26
N GLU A 240 -15.69 -15.51 11.69
CA GLU A 240 -15.86 -16.77 12.42
C GLU A 240 -14.54 -17.29 12.98
N ASP A 241 -13.44 -17.07 12.26
CA ASP A 241 -12.11 -17.52 12.65
C ASP A 241 -11.40 -16.40 13.43
N ARG A 242 -11.41 -16.51 14.76
CA ARG A 242 -10.85 -15.49 15.69
C ARG A 242 -9.33 -15.27 15.55
N HIS A 243 -8.69 -15.91 14.57
CA HIS A 243 -7.26 -15.86 14.36
C HIS A 243 -6.94 -15.19 13.02
N PRO A 244 -6.62 -13.89 13.03
CA PRO A 244 -6.21 -13.19 11.82
C PRO A 244 -4.91 -13.80 11.28
N TYR A 245 -4.86 -13.95 9.96
CA TYR A 245 -3.74 -14.55 9.26
C TYR A 245 -3.42 -13.78 7.98
N ILE A 246 -2.16 -13.90 7.54
CA ILE A 246 -1.67 -13.32 6.28
C ILE A 246 -1.44 -14.45 5.30
N LYS A 247 -2.07 -14.39 4.13
CA LYS A 247 -1.79 -15.29 3.01
C LYS A 247 -0.80 -14.60 2.08
N VAL A 248 0.26 -15.31 1.72
CA VAL A 248 1.23 -14.84 0.73
C VAL A 248 1.14 -15.74 -0.50
N TRP A 249 0.84 -15.14 -1.62
CA TRP A 249 0.63 -15.77 -2.92
C TRP A 249 1.83 -15.47 -3.81
N SER A 250 2.19 -16.37 -4.72
CA SER A 250 3.10 -16.09 -5.82
C SER A 250 2.39 -16.22 -7.16
N SER A 251 2.48 -15.22 -8.02
CA SER A 251 1.99 -15.22 -9.39
C SER A 251 3.12 -15.48 -10.39
N LYS A 252 2.78 -16.25 -11.43
CA LYS A 252 3.64 -16.47 -12.59
C LYS A 252 3.31 -15.47 -13.69
N ILE A 253 4.29 -14.63 -14.02
CA ILE A 253 4.23 -13.82 -15.23
C ILE A 253 4.99 -14.56 -16.34
N LYS A 254 4.25 -15.03 -17.35
CA LYS A 254 4.88 -15.48 -18.60
C LYS A 254 5.55 -14.27 -19.23
N GLN A 255 6.88 -14.23 -19.21
CA GLN A 255 7.59 -13.27 -20.04
C GLN A 255 7.29 -13.63 -21.50
N ASN A 256 6.63 -12.71 -22.21
CA ASN A 256 6.52 -12.82 -23.66
C ASN A 256 7.93 -12.64 -24.22
N THR A 257 8.68 -13.73 -24.35
CA THR A 257 9.88 -13.76 -25.18
C THR A 257 9.44 -13.62 -26.63
N LYS A 258 9.16 -12.39 -27.04
CA LYS A 258 9.27 -12.00 -28.44
C LYS A 258 10.76 -12.02 -28.77
N HIS A 259 11.29 -13.21 -29.04
CA HIS A 259 12.54 -13.31 -29.79
C HIS A 259 12.23 -12.84 -31.21
N ALA A 260 13.02 -11.86 -31.65
CA ALA A 260 13.05 -11.32 -32.99
C ALA A 260 13.43 -12.38 -34.02
#